data_AF-A0AAN9ZDI6-F1
#
_entry.id   AF-A0AAN9ZDI6-F1
#
_cell.length_a   1.000
_cell.length_b   1.000
_cell.length_c   1.000
_cell.angle_alpha   90.00
_cell.angle_beta   90.00
_cell.angle_gamma   90.00
#
_symmetry.space_group_name_H-M   'P 1'
#
loop_
_entity.id
_entity.type
_entity.pdbx_description
1 polymer ?
#
loop_
_entity_poly.entity_id
_entity_poly.type
_entity_poly.pdbx_seq_one_letter_code
_entity_poly.pdbx_strand_id
1 'polypeptide(L)'
;MARAPLPSLLLALFLAAGARAQGAPASDVADAAPADPPEPLVIVQALRPAGLRIAVRDRPGTELVLFQANVNLPIDEGTQRGQLSGNVLEPADGFWTLHLPEPVIKVGDVIFYWIHVRVNKHGYTYPTKIAKITARQDESCLPSITTFNGKTACKGQLIAEENFNSLESSTWEHTIQFPNIHNPYFSIYTASLENSFAENGILHLRPSQVPDDIVNGALTLEGCTGQRDTRDCSRRAAAWDVLPAVYSAWLRSRDAFRFGRVEVRAKLAVGDWILNHIWLQRADAALEEGVQETARVSLAFLRGNANLTWDNGTAIGASRLSPGVVLGYCYRKLALGMECDVEGDGLWTDDFHVFGVTWSPEEVVFGMDGHEIYTLRPPDEGFTLLPFFEDCPRHARGKIAPLDQEMYLNIALHVGGSHEFPSGVTSRGLPKPWNDKDPKANLNFWKEKNQWLPTWSLQKSEMKIDWIRIWAL
;
A
#
# COMPACT_ATOMS: atom_id res chain seq x y z
N MET A 1 30.66 14.38 -4.21
CA MET A 1 30.73 13.71 -5.53
C MET A 1 29.72 12.58 -5.51
N ALA A 2 28.54 12.81 -6.08
CA ALA A 2 27.44 11.85 -6.08
C ALA A 2 27.79 10.63 -6.94
N ARG A 3 27.74 9.44 -6.36
CA ARG A 3 27.82 8.16 -7.10
C ARG A 3 26.40 7.59 -7.21
N ALA A 4 26.03 7.23 -8.43
CA ALA A 4 24.75 6.63 -8.78
C ALA A 4 24.48 5.31 -8.04
N PRO A 5 23.20 4.95 -7.77
CA PRO A 5 22.86 3.67 -7.17
C PRO A 5 23.09 2.53 -8.17
N LEU A 6 23.67 1.42 -7.70
CA LEU A 6 23.70 0.17 -8.46
C LEU A 6 22.27 -0.36 -8.62
N PRO A 7 21.78 -0.69 -9.83
CA PRO A 7 20.50 -1.35 -9.98
C PRO A 7 20.63 -2.82 -9.55
N SER A 8 19.66 -3.27 -8.76
CA SER A 8 19.41 -4.69 -8.49
C SER A 8 19.38 -5.48 -9.81
N LEU A 9 20.06 -6.63 -9.80
CA LEU A 9 20.36 -7.49 -10.96
C LEU A 9 19.12 -7.98 -11.75
N LEU A 10 17.90 -7.71 -11.31
CA LEU A 10 16.67 -7.99 -12.05
C LEU A 10 16.31 -6.92 -13.10
N LEU A 11 16.81 -5.69 -12.99
CA LEU A 11 16.51 -4.60 -13.94
C LEU A 11 17.37 -4.68 -15.22
N ALA A 12 18.49 -5.40 -15.17
CA ALA A 12 19.46 -5.48 -16.27
C ALA A 12 18.99 -6.34 -17.47
N LEU A 13 17.89 -7.10 -17.33
CA LEU A 13 17.36 -7.95 -18.41
C LEU A 13 16.51 -7.21 -19.45
N PHE A 14 16.17 -5.93 -19.25
CA PHE A 14 15.36 -5.16 -20.21
C PHE A 14 16.15 -4.15 -21.07
N LEU A 15 17.42 -3.88 -20.77
CA LEU A 15 18.23 -2.91 -21.54
C LEU A 15 19.11 -3.56 -22.64
N ALA A 16 19.06 -4.88 -22.81
CA ALA A 16 19.92 -5.61 -23.76
C ALA A 16 19.21 -6.05 -25.06
N ALA A 17 18.04 -5.52 -25.38
CA ALA A 17 17.34 -5.77 -26.66
C ALA A 17 17.51 -4.62 -27.68
N GLY A 18 18.58 -3.82 -27.54
CA GLY A 18 18.86 -2.66 -28.38
C GLY A 18 20.27 -2.65 -28.95
N ALA A 19 20.66 -3.63 -29.77
CA ALA A 19 21.82 -3.48 -30.66
C ALA A 19 21.83 -4.46 -31.85
N ARG A 20 21.77 -3.87 -33.05
CA ARG A 20 22.17 -4.36 -34.39
C ARG A 20 21.26 -5.36 -35.13
N ALA A 21 20.46 -4.80 -36.03
CA ALA A 21 20.32 -5.33 -37.39
C ALA A 21 20.63 -4.20 -38.39
N GLN A 22 21.61 -4.43 -39.28
CA GLN A 22 21.92 -3.55 -40.40
C GLN A 22 21.00 -3.86 -41.58
N GLY A 23 20.44 -2.82 -42.20
CA GLY A 23 20.09 -2.76 -43.62
C GLY A 23 18.91 -3.60 -44.13
N ALA A 24 17.71 -3.01 -44.15
CA ALA A 24 16.63 -3.37 -45.06
C ALA A 24 15.89 -2.07 -45.49
N PRO A 25 15.33 -1.98 -46.71
CA PRO A 25 14.87 -0.73 -47.29
C PRO A 25 13.61 -0.22 -46.57
N ALA A 26 13.46 1.10 -46.51
CA ALA A 26 12.31 1.79 -45.94
C ALA A 26 11.02 1.36 -46.66
N SER A 27 10.25 0.48 -46.02
CA SER A 27 8.83 0.29 -46.32
C SER A 27 8.04 1.25 -45.44
N ASP A 28 7.15 2.02 -46.05
CA ASP A 28 6.18 2.89 -45.39
C ASP A 28 5.48 2.16 -44.22
N VAL A 29 5.92 2.46 -43.00
CA VAL A 29 5.16 2.12 -41.81
C VAL A 29 4.11 3.20 -41.69
N ALA A 30 2.89 2.88 -42.13
CA ALA A 30 1.71 3.67 -41.79
C ALA A 30 1.70 3.84 -40.26
N ASP A 31 1.60 5.09 -39.79
CA ASP A 31 1.40 5.41 -38.38
C ASP A 31 0.30 4.51 -37.82
N ALA A 32 0.67 3.56 -36.97
CA ALA A 32 -0.29 2.78 -36.23
C ALA A 32 -1.13 3.78 -35.42
N ALA A 33 -2.46 3.68 -35.53
CA ALA A 33 -3.35 4.51 -34.72
C ALA A 33 -2.94 4.38 -33.25
N PRO A 34 -2.82 5.49 -32.50
CA PRO A 34 -2.47 5.42 -31.09
C PRO A 34 -3.49 4.52 -30.39
N ALA A 35 -3.02 3.67 -29.47
CA ALA A 35 -3.90 2.84 -28.66
C ALA A 35 -4.95 3.72 -27.97
N ASP A 36 -6.19 3.24 -27.87
CA ASP A 36 -7.25 3.97 -27.19
C ASP A 36 -6.82 4.29 -25.75
N PRO A 37 -6.91 5.57 -25.31
CA PRO A 37 -6.50 5.96 -23.98
C PRO A 37 -7.37 5.25 -22.95
N PRO A 38 -6.78 4.78 -21.84
CA PRO A 38 -7.51 4.04 -20.81
C PRO A 38 -8.71 4.87 -20.34
N GLU A 39 -9.82 4.20 -20.05
CA GLU A 39 -11.04 4.88 -19.66
C GLU A 39 -10.79 5.81 -18.46
N PRO A 40 -11.25 7.08 -18.49
CA PRO A 40 -11.00 8.01 -17.40
C PRO A 40 -11.89 7.70 -16.19
N LEU A 41 -11.36 7.99 -15.00
CA LEU A 41 -12.16 7.98 -13.78
C LEU A 41 -13.10 9.20 -13.79
N VAL A 42 -14.40 8.94 -13.67
CA VAL A 42 -15.45 9.97 -13.62
C VAL A 42 -16.01 10.07 -12.21
N ILE A 43 -16.06 11.29 -11.68
CA ILE A 43 -16.64 11.62 -10.38
C ILE A 43 -17.99 12.26 -10.63
N VAL A 44 -19.05 11.72 -10.02
CA VAL A 44 -20.41 12.26 -10.10
C VAL A 44 -20.88 12.67 -8.71
N GLN A 45 -21.17 13.95 -8.52
CA GLN A 45 -21.58 14.54 -7.24
C GLN A 45 -22.94 15.23 -7.38
N ALA A 46 -23.92 14.80 -6.58
CA ALA A 46 -25.14 15.57 -6.35
C ALA A 46 -24.84 16.66 -5.29
N LEU A 47 -25.18 17.91 -5.58
CA LEU A 47 -24.86 19.05 -4.71
C LEU A 47 -26.06 19.51 -3.88
N ARG A 48 -25.83 20.20 -2.76
CA ARG A 48 -26.86 20.88 -1.95
C ARG A 48 -26.81 22.39 -2.18
N PRO A 49 -27.96 23.11 -2.22
CA PRO A 49 -29.34 22.60 -2.11
C PRO A 49 -29.89 22.01 -3.42
N ALA A 50 -29.23 22.27 -4.56
CA ALA A 50 -29.50 21.74 -5.90
C ALA A 50 -28.18 21.61 -6.67
N GLY A 51 -28.18 20.83 -7.73
CA GLY A 51 -27.10 20.76 -8.69
C GLY A 51 -26.47 19.37 -8.87
N LEU A 52 -25.78 19.23 -9.99
CA LEU A 52 -24.99 18.08 -10.39
C LEU A 52 -23.61 18.56 -10.84
N ARG A 53 -22.56 17.92 -10.33
CA ARG A 53 -21.18 18.09 -10.79
C ARG A 53 -20.67 16.78 -11.35
N ILE A 54 -20.16 16.80 -12.57
CA ILE A 54 -19.51 15.64 -13.21
C ILE A 54 -18.08 16.07 -13.54
N ALA A 55 -17.10 15.35 -13.04
CA ALA A 55 -15.70 15.68 -13.21
C ALA A 55 -14.90 14.49 -13.75
N VAL A 56 -13.99 14.78 -14.69
CA VAL A 56 -13.00 13.85 -15.22
C VAL A 56 -11.63 14.37 -14.88
N ARG A 57 -10.75 13.52 -14.33
CA ARG A 57 -9.37 13.95 -14.02
C ARG A 57 -8.65 14.35 -15.29
N ASP A 58 -7.93 15.46 -15.24
CA ASP A 58 -7.11 15.94 -16.35
C ASP A 58 -5.97 14.98 -16.69
N ARG A 59 -5.61 14.93 -17.97
CA ARG A 59 -4.50 14.16 -18.52
C ARG A 59 -3.78 14.96 -19.59
N PRO A 60 -2.45 14.79 -19.73
CA PRO A 60 -1.66 15.49 -20.74
C PRO A 60 -2.26 15.35 -22.14
N GLY A 61 -2.41 16.48 -22.84
CA GLY A 61 -2.95 16.52 -24.20
C GLY A 61 -4.47 16.50 -24.30
N THR A 62 -5.21 16.49 -23.17
CA THR A 62 -6.67 16.65 -23.20
C THR A 62 -7.03 18.08 -23.62
N GLU A 63 -7.97 18.21 -24.55
CA GLU A 63 -8.38 19.49 -25.15
C GLU A 63 -9.87 19.80 -24.94
N LEU A 64 -10.67 18.78 -24.67
CA LEU A 64 -12.13 18.89 -24.54
C LEU A 64 -12.66 17.67 -23.80
N VAL A 65 -13.61 17.88 -22.90
CA VAL A 65 -14.51 16.83 -22.42
C VAL A 65 -15.96 17.24 -22.64
N LEU A 66 -16.70 16.41 -23.37
CA LEU A 66 -18.13 16.53 -23.58
C LEU A 66 -18.84 15.51 -22.70
N PHE A 67 -19.82 15.99 -21.94
CA PHE A 67 -20.62 15.18 -21.02
C PHE A 67 -22.04 15.07 -21.53
N GLN A 68 -22.61 13.87 -21.47
CA GLN A 68 -24.03 13.60 -21.68
C GLN A 68 -24.55 12.76 -20.54
N ALA A 69 -25.67 13.17 -19.93
CA ALA A 69 -26.27 12.45 -18.82
C ALA A 69 -27.79 12.55 -18.79
N ASN A 70 -28.42 11.52 -18.23
CA ASN A 70 -29.84 11.41 -17.93
C ASN A 70 -30.03 11.03 -16.45
N VAL A 71 -31.11 11.50 -15.84
CA VAL A 71 -31.48 11.11 -14.47
C VAL A 71 -32.58 10.04 -14.53
N ASN A 72 -32.34 8.88 -13.94
CA ASN A 72 -33.26 7.74 -13.87
C ASN A 72 -33.77 7.22 -15.23
N LEU A 73 -33.09 7.59 -16.31
CA LEU A 73 -33.43 7.17 -17.68
C LEU A 73 -32.14 6.70 -18.36
N PRO A 74 -32.10 5.50 -18.96
CA PRO A 74 -30.97 5.06 -19.77
C PRO A 74 -30.62 6.06 -20.88
N ILE A 75 -29.36 6.05 -21.30
CA ILE A 75 -28.86 6.86 -22.41
C ILE A 75 -28.03 5.99 -23.34
N ASP A 76 -28.35 6.01 -24.63
CA ASP A 76 -27.61 5.26 -25.63
C ASP A 76 -26.24 5.90 -25.86
N GLU A 77 -25.22 5.05 -25.86
CA GLU A 77 -23.83 5.45 -25.99
C GLU A 77 -23.58 6.24 -27.29
N GLY A 78 -22.82 7.34 -27.18
CA GLY A 78 -22.19 8.06 -28.29
C GLY A 78 -23.12 8.72 -29.31
N THR A 79 -24.44 8.54 -29.18
CA THR A 79 -25.42 8.95 -30.19
C THR A 79 -26.57 9.74 -29.60
N GLN A 80 -26.99 9.41 -28.37
CA GLN A 80 -28.09 10.09 -27.71
C GLN A 80 -27.59 11.29 -26.90
N ARG A 81 -28.18 12.46 -27.17
CA ARG A 81 -28.00 13.65 -26.33
C ARG A 81 -28.77 13.46 -25.02
N GLY A 82 -28.07 13.68 -23.91
CA GLY A 82 -28.66 13.60 -22.58
C GLY A 82 -29.53 14.81 -22.25
N GLN A 83 -30.43 14.64 -21.28
CA GLN A 83 -31.20 15.72 -20.63
C GLN A 83 -30.26 16.76 -20.02
N LEU A 84 -29.11 16.30 -19.53
CA LEU A 84 -28.03 17.09 -18.95
C LEU A 84 -26.82 16.95 -19.88
N SER A 85 -26.24 18.07 -20.29
CA SER A 85 -25.08 18.05 -21.18
C SER A 85 -24.22 19.29 -21.03
N GLY A 86 -22.96 19.19 -21.42
CA GLY A 86 -22.05 20.33 -21.43
C GLY A 86 -20.70 19.99 -22.02
N ASN A 87 -20.04 21.01 -22.55
CA ASN A 87 -18.69 20.93 -23.11
C ASN A 87 -17.76 21.71 -22.20
N VAL A 88 -16.69 21.06 -21.75
CA VAL A 88 -15.66 21.68 -20.91
C VAL A 88 -14.40 21.81 -21.77
N LEU A 89 -13.93 23.04 -21.94
CA LEU A 89 -12.80 23.38 -22.83
C LEU A 89 -11.49 23.58 -22.09
N GLU A 90 -11.54 23.74 -20.78
CA GLU A 90 -10.36 23.94 -19.93
C GLU A 90 -10.55 23.19 -18.61
N PRO A 91 -9.50 22.55 -18.08
CA PRO A 91 -9.54 21.95 -16.76
C PRO A 91 -9.37 23.02 -15.68
N ALA A 92 -9.96 22.76 -14.50
CA ALA A 92 -9.74 23.52 -13.28
C ALA A 92 -9.40 22.54 -12.15
N ASP A 93 -8.43 22.90 -11.30
CA ASP A 93 -8.03 22.08 -10.14
C ASP A 93 -7.63 20.63 -10.48
N GLY A 94 -7.14 20.40 -11.70
CA GLY A 94 -6.78 19.06 -12.20
C GLY A 94 -7.97 18.24 -12.71
N PHE A 95 -9.13 18.85 -12.93
CA PHE A 95 -10.34 18.19 -13.41
C PHE A 95 -11.05 18.98 -14.53
N TRP A 96 -11.56 18.26 -15.51
CA TRP A 96 -12.55 18.75 -16.48
C TRP A 96 -13.92 18.61 -15.85
N THR A 97 -14.50 19.73 -15.40
CA THR A 97 -15.69 19.70 -14.55
C THR A 97 -16.88 20.38 -15.23
N LEU A 98 -17.95 19.61 -15.46
CA LEU A 98 -19.27 20.15 -15.76
C LEU A 98 -20.00 20.41 -14.45
N HIS A 99 -20.39 21.66 -14.20
CA HIS A 99 -21.22 22.04 -13.08
C HIS A 99 -22.58 22.56 -13.57
N LEU A 100 -23.65 21.89 -13.15
CA LEU A 100 -25.03 22.22 -13.46
C LEU A 100 -25.75 22.57 -12.14
N PRO A 101 -26.03 23.85 -11.83
CA PRO A 101 -26.56 24.24 -10.52
C PRO A 101 -28.06 23.94 -10.34
N GLU A 102 -28.81 23.81 -11.44
CA GLU A 102 -30.28 23.74 -11.42
C GLU A 102 -30.88 22.36 -11.09
N PRO A 103 -30.35 21.22 -11.60
CA PRO A 103 -31.00 19.92 -11.40
C PRO A 103 -31.14 19.54 -9.93
N VAL A 104 -32.36 19.20 -9.51
CA VAL A 104 -32.60 18.69 -8.14
C VAL A 104 -32.39 17.19 -8.13
N ILE A 105 -31.15 16.78 -7.84
CA ILE A 105 -30.76 15.37 -7.74
C ILE A 105 -31.00 14.86 -6.32
N LYS A 106 -31.68 13.72 -6.19
CA LYS A 106 -32.05 13.10 -4.91
C LYS A 106 -31.14 11.91 -4.60
N VAL A 107 -31.00 11.62 -3.31
CA VAL A 107 -30.41 10.35 -2.87
C VAL A 107 -31.29 9.21 -3.36
N GLY A 108 -30.67 8.21 -4.00
CA GLY A 108 -31.34 7.10 -4.66
C GLY A 108 -31.45 7.25 -6.18
N ASP A 109 -31.32 8.47 -6.72
CA ASP A 109 -31.31 8.67 -8.18
C ASP A 109 -30.12 7.96 -8.83
N VAL A 110 -30.31 7.53 -10.07
CA VAL A 110 -29.28 6.93 -10.91
C VAL A 110 -28.99 7.87 -12.07
N ILE A 111 -27.74 8.30 -12.18
CA ILE A 111 -27.25 9.10 -13.30
C ILE A 111 -26.69 8.15 -14.34
N PHE A 112 -27.33 8.09 -15.51
CA PHE A 112 -26.79 7.40 -16.68
C PHE A 112 -26.00 8.42 -17.49
N TYR A 113 -24.75 8.14 -17.80
CA TYR A 113 -23.89 9.10 -18.50
C TYR A 113 -22.92 8.43 -19.46
N TRP A 114 -22.57 9.15 -20.52
CA TRP A 114 -21.40 8.85 -21.35
C TRP A 114 -20.61 10.13 -21.58
N ILE A 115 -19.34 9.97 -21.93
CA ILE A 115 -18.43 11.10 -22.16
C ILE A 115 -17.69 10.93 -23.48
N HIS A 116 -17.34 12.06 -24.07
CA HIS A 116 -16.42 12.12 -25.20
C HIS A 116 -15.23 13.00 -24.82
N VAL A 117 -14.02 12.48 -24.97
CA VAL A 117 -12.79 13.17 -24.64
C VAL A 117 -12.00 13.37 -25.91
N ARG A 118 -11.55 14.60 -26.16
CA ARG A 118 -10.58 14.87 -27.23
C ARG A 118 -9.19 14.98 -26.63
N VAL A 119 -8.28 14.11 -27.05
CA VAL A 119 -6.87 14.08 -26.63
C VAL A 119 -5.99 14.15 -27.87
N ASN A 120 -5.07 15.09 -27.92
CA ASN A 120 -4.14 15.27 -29.05
C ASN A 120 -4.87 15.26 -30.41
N LYS A 121 -5.99 15.99 -30.52
CA LYS A 121 -6.88 16.06 -31.70
C LYS A 121 -7.66 14.77 -32.06
N HIS A 122 -7.49 13.68 -31.33
CA HIS A 122 -8.26 12.45 -31.50
C HIS A 122 -9.42 12.40 -30.51
N GLY A 123 -10.62 12.01 -30.99
CA GLY A 123 -11.82 11.95 -30.18
C GLY A 123 -12.14 10.52 -29.74
N TYR A 124 -12.40 10.33 -28.45
CA TYR A 124 -12.67 9.04 -27.83
C TYR A 124 -14.01 9.11 -27.10
N THR A 125 -14.96 8.27 -27.51
CA THR A 125 -16.24 8.12 -26.82
C THR A 125 -16.17 6.90 -25.93
N TYR A 126 -16.57 7.05 -24.67
CA TYR A 126 -16.53 5.97 -23.69
C TYR A 126 -17.94 5.39 -23.44
N PRO A 127 -18.03 4.10 -23.07
CA PRO A 127 -19.31 3.44 -22.83
C PRO A 127 -20.19 4.12 -21.80
N THR A 128 -21.51 4.00 -21.97
CA THR A 128 -22.48 4.48 -20.98
C THR A 128 -22.24 3.82 -19.64
N LYS A 129 -22.13 4.63 -18.59
CA LYS A 129 -21.99 4.23 -17.19
C LYS A 129 -23.15 4.72 -16.35
N ILE A 130 -23.26 4.14 -15.17
CA ILE A 130 -24.25 4.49 -14.16
C ILE A 130 -23.55 4.96 -12.88
N ALA A 131 -24.03 6.05 -12.32
CA ALA A 131 -23.64 6.51 -10.99
C ALA A 131 -24.88 6.61 -10.10
N LYS A 132 -24.93 5.79 -9.04
CA LYS A 132 -26.01 5.86 -8.06
C LYS A 132 -25.69 6.92 -7.01
N ILE A 133 -26.61 7.84 -6.80
CA ILE A 133 -26.46 8.92 -5.82
C ILE A 133 -26.74 8.38 -4.42
N THR A 134 -25.68 8.27 -3.61
CA THR A 134 -25.75 7.78 -2.23
C THR A 134 -25.76 8.90 -1.20
N ALA A 135 -25.29 10.09 -1.58
CA ALA A 135 -25.26 11.28 -0.74
C ALA A 135 -25.30 12.56 -1.59
N ARG A 136 -25.66 13.68 -0.95
CA ARG A 136 -25.50 15.02 -1.51
C ARG A 136 -24.39 15.76 -0.77
N GLN A 137 -23.52 16.43 -1.51
CA GLN A 137 -22.34 17.13 -1.01
C GLN A 137 -22.53 18.64 -1.05
N ASP A 138 -21.81 19.37 -0.21
CA ASP A 138 -21.78 20.83 -0.26
C ASP A 138 -21.02 21.30 -1.50
N GLU A 139 -21.38 22.46 -2.04
CA GLU A 139 -20.77 23.00 -3.26
C GLU A 139 -19.24 23.21 -3.11
N SER A 140 -18.80 23.54 -1.89
CA SER A 140 -17.38 23.66 -1.52
C SER A 140 -16.61 22.34 -1.56
N CYS A 141 -17.29 21.19 -1.63
CA CYS A 141 -16.66 19.88 -1.75
C CYS A 141 -16.16 19.67 -3.19
N LEU A 142 -14.93 20.08 -3.45
CA LEU A 142 -14.31 19.92 -4.77
C LEU A 142 -14.10 18.43 -5.13
N PRO A 143 -14.15 18.06 -6.42
CA PRO A 143 -13.95 16.67 -6.87
C PRO A 143 -12.62 16.08 -6.38
N SER A 144 -12.66 14.84 -5.89
CA SER A 144 -11.50 14.06 -5.50
C SER A 144 -11.60 12.64 -6.04
N ILE A 145 -10.44 12.06 -6.35
CA ILE A 145 -10.31 10.63 -6.67
C ILE A 145 -10.28 9.76 -5.42
N THR A 146 -10.12 10.35 -4.24
CA THR A 146 -10.00 9.63 -2.98
C THR A 146 -11.35 9.08 -2.53
N THR A 147 -11.38 7.81 -2.15
CA THR A 147 -12.50 7.22 -1.43
C THR A 147 -12.10 6.86 -0.01
N PHE A 148 -13.04 6.98 0.92
CA PHE A 148 -12.94 6.56 2.32
C PHE A 148 -14.18 5.75 2.65
N ASN A 149 -14.01 4.47 2.99
CA ASN A 149 -15.09 3.50 3.19
C ASN A 149 -16.11 3.48 2.03
N GLY A 150 -15.62 3.42 0.79
CA GLY A 150 -16.42 3.40 -0.42
C GLY A 150 -17.13 4.73 -0.77
N LYS A 151 -16.94 5.80 0.02
CA LYS A 151 -17.51 7.13 -0.24
C LYS A 151 -16.44 8.09 -0.75
N THR A 152 -16.77 8.89 -1.75
CA THR A 152 -15.87 9.94 -2.26
C THR A 152 -15.66 11.05 -1.23
N ALA A 153 -14.40 11.36 -0.96
CA ALA A 153 -14.00 12.48 -0.12
C ALA A 153 -13.92 13.80 -0.91
N CYS A 154 -13.85 14.94 -0.22
CA CYS A 154 -13.61 16.22 -0.87
C CYS A 154 -12.10 16.44 -1.06
N LYS A 155 -11.69 17.09 -2.15
CA LYS A 155 -10.27 17.40 -2.38
C LYS A 155 -9.65 18.16 -1.20
N GLY A 156 -8.48 17.72 -0.74
CA GLY A 156 -7.75 18.32 0.38
C GLY A 156 -8.34 18.05 1.77
N GLN A 157 -9.47 17.34 1.86
CA GLN A 157 -10.08 16.97 3.13
C GLN A 157 -9.14 16.04 3.93
N LEU A 158 -8.93 16.34 5.21
CA LEU A 158 -8.38 15.39 6.17
C LEU A 158 -9.45 14.31 6.45
N ILE A 159 -9.26 13.11 5.90
CA ILE A 159 -10.24 12.01 5.97
C ILE A 159 -10.06 11.13 7.19
N ALA A 160 -8.84 11.09 7.75
CA ALA A 160 -8.55 10.43 9.02
C ALA A 160 -7.41 11.15 9.74
N GLU A 161 -7.53 11.27 11.05
CA GLU A 161 -6.48 11.72 11.96
C GLU A 161 -6.51 10.86 13.23
N GLU A 162 -5.34 10.39 13.63
CA GLU A 162 -5.14 9.66 14.87
C GLU A 162 -4.00 10.31 15.66
N ASN A 163 -4.26 10.64 16.92
CA ASN A 163 -3.30 11.27 17.84
C ASN A 163 -3.07 10.40 19.10
N PHE A 164 -3.58 9.17 19.09
CA PHE A 164 -3.36 8.13 20.11
C PHE A 164 -3.58 8.60 21.56
N ASN A 165 -4.66 9.36 21.77
CA ASN A 165 -5.17 9.62 23.13
C ASN A 165 -5.63 8.32 23.81
N SER A 166 -6.13 7.38 22.99
CA SER A 166 -6.48 6.01 23.36
C SER A 166 -6.35 5.11 22.11
N LEU A 167 -6.25 3.79 22.31
CA LEU A 167 -6.24 2.82 21.21
C LEU A 167 -7.64 2.21 21.07
N GLU A 168 -8.51 2.88 20.31
CA GLU A 168 -9.93 2.51 20.20
C GLU A 168 -10.17 1.34 19.23
N SER A 169 -10.97 0.36 19.66
CA SER A 169 -11.33 -0.79 18.83
C SER A 169 -12.26 -0.44 17.66
N SER A 170 -12.84 0.77 17.63
CA SER A 170 -13.61 1.27 16.49
C SER A 170 -12.73 1.77 15.34
N THR A 171 -11.47 2.10 15.63
CA THR A 171 -10.52 2.64 14.65
C THR A 171 -9.50 1.57 14.24
N TRP A 172 -9.07 0.77 15.21
CA TRP A 172 -8.02 -0.24 15.03
C TRP A 172 -8.53 -1.64 15.32
N GLU A 173 -8.03 -2.59 14.55
CA GLU A 173 -8.21 -4.01 14.77
C GLU A 173 -6.83 -4.64 15.00
N HIS A 174 -6.69 -5.33 16.12
CA HIS A 174 -5.52 -6.16 16.38
C HIS A 174 -5.58 -7.42 15.53
N THR A 175 -4.50 -7.71 14.83
CA THR A 175 -4.28 -9.04 14.26
C THR A 175 -3.78 -9.95 15.38
N ILE A 176 -4.53 -10.99 15.71
CA ILE A 176 -4.20 -11.95 16.78
C ILE A 176 -4.02 -13.33 16.15
N GLN A 177 -2.77 -13.76 15.99
CA GLN A 177 -2.44 -15.05 15.37
C GLN A 177 -0.98 -15.47 15.61
N PHE A 178 -0.73 -16.76 15.46
CA PHE A 178 0.62 -17.30 15.29
C PHE A 178 1.17 -17.05 13.88
N PRO A 179 2.51 -17.15 13.68
CA PRO A 179 3.14 -17.15 12.37
C PRO A 179 2.64 -18.23 11.42
N ASN A 180 2.44 -17.93 10.15
CA ASN A 180 2.06 -18.91 9.14
C ASN A 180 2.73 -18.59 7.79
N ILE A 181 2.34 -19.26 6.70
CA ILE A 181 2.96 -19.05 5.39
C ILE A 181 2.75 -17.64 4.83
N HIS A 182 1.68 -16.95 5.24
CA HIS A 182 1.37 -15.56 4.85
C HIS A 182 1.94 -14.54 5.85
N ASN A 183 2.39 -15.00 7.01
CA ASN A 183 2.99 -14.24 8.09
C ASN A 183 4.23 -14.99 8.61
N PRO A 184 5.36 -14.96 7.86
CA PRO A 184 6.49 -15.86 8.10
C PRO A 184 7.42 -15.42 9.24
N TYR A 185 7.02 -14.44 10.05
CA TYR A 185 7.81 -13.89 11.15
C TYR A 185 7.84 -14.82 12.37
N PHE A 186 8.66 -14.54 13.37
CA PHE A 186 8.81 -15.36 14.58
C PHE A 186 8.07 -14.77 15.79
N SER A 187 7.07 -13.93 15.53
CA SER A 187 6.25 -13.24 16.53
C SER A 187 4.84 -13.82 16.60
N ILE A 188 4.34 -14.04 17.81
CA ILE A 188 2.93 -14.25 18.10
C ILE A 188 2.29 -12.86 18.28
N TYR A 189 1.28 -12.52 17.49
CA TYR A 189 0.61 -11.23 17.65
C TYR A 189 -0.56 -11.34 18.63
N THR A 190 -0.67 -10.36 19.53
CA THR A 190 -1.70 -10.32 20.57
C THR A 190 -2.31 -8.92 20.69
N ALA A 191 -3.42 -8.81 21.42
CA ALA A 191 -4.00 -7.54 21.85
C ALA A 191 -3.59 -7.15 23.29
N SER A 192 -2.53 -7.76 23.84
CA SER A 192 -2.05 -7.46 25.19
C SER A 192 -1.57 -6.00 25.29
N LEU A 193 -1.89 -5.36 26.42
CA LEU A 193 -1.35 -4.03 26.77
C LEU A 193 0.16 -4.06 27.01
N GLU A 194 0.81 -5.23 27.11
CA GLU A 194 2.26 -5.32 27.09
C GLU A 194 2.86 -5.07 25.70
N ASN A 195 2.08 -5.33 24.64
CA ASN A 195 2.57 -5.29 23.26
C ASN A 195 2.05 -4.11 22.45
N SER A 196 0.84 -3.62 22.74
CA SER A 196 0.30 -2.42 22.10
C SER A 196 -0.58 -1.62 23.05
N PHE A 197 -0.28 -0.33 23.22
CA PHE A 197 -1.05 0.56 24.07
C PHE A 197 -0.83 2.02 23.65
N ALA A 198 -1.81 2.87 23.96
CA ALA A 198 -1.69 4.31 23.81
C ALA A 198 -1.41 4.94 25.17
N GLU A 199 -0.37 5.76 25.27
CA GLU A 199 0.01 6.48 26.48
C GLU A 199 0.55 7.85 26.13
N ASN A 200 0.08 8.91 26.80
CA ASN A 200 0.53 10.29 26.59
C ASN A 200 0.47 10.78 25.12
N GLY A 201 -0.56 10.36 24.37
CA GLY A 201 -0.72 10.74 22.95
C GLY A 201 0.20 9.96 22.00
N ILE A 202 0.87 8.90 22.47
CA ILE A 202 1.75 8.07 21.67
C ILE A 202 1.22 6.64 21.65
N LEU A 203 1.13 6.02 20.48
CA LEU A 203 0.98 4.58 20.35
C LEU A 203 2.33 3.90 20.50
N HIS A 204 2.39 2.91 21.38
CA HIS A 204 3.55 2.06 21.61
C HIS A 204 3.29 0.67 21.05
N LEU A 205 4.20 0.15 20.23
CA LEU A 205 4.29 -1.27 19.88
C LEU A 205 5.58 -1.83 20.46
N ARG A 206 5.49 -2.83 21.34
CA ARG A 206 6.62 -3.37 22.09
C ARG A 206 6.66 -4.90 22.01
N PRO A 207 7.79 -5.51 21.65
CA PRO A 207 7.94 -6.94 21.72
C PRO A 207 8.19 -7.36 23.18
N SER A 208 7.60 -8.48 23.59
CA SER A 208 7.88 -9.09 24.88
C SER A 208 8.23 -10.56 24.69
N GLN A 209 9.01 -11.12 25.62
CA GLN A 209 9.36 -12.53 25.55
C GLN A 209 8.17 -13.38 25.98
N VAL A 210 7.93 -14.50 25.28
CA VAL A 210 6.95 -15.49 25.73
C VAL A 210 7.48 -16.11 27.04
N PRO A 211 6.73 -16.02 28.16
CA PRO A 211 7.19 -16.46 29.47
C PRO A 211 7.14 -17.99 29.64
N ASP A 212 6.35 -18.69 28.82
CA ASP A 212 6.14 -20.15 28.91
C ASP A 212 7.34 -20.97 28.44
N ASP A 213 7.37 -22.26 28.81
CA ASP A 213 8.27 -23.25 28.21
C ASP A 213 7.91 -23.40 26.73
N ILE A 214 8.56 -22.61 25.86
CA ILE A 214 8.29 -22.66 24.42
C ILE A 214 8.59 -24.03 23.80
N VAL A 215 9.36 -24.89 24.49
CA VAL A 215 9.80 -26.20 23.99
C VAL A 215 8.76 -27.28 24.25
N ASN A 216 8.04 -27.21 25.38
CA ASN A 216 7.00 -28.19 25.74
C ASN A 216 5.60 -27.59 25.94
N GLY A 217 5.47 -26.28 25.75
CA GLY A 217 4.28 -25.51 26.04
C GLY A 217 3.16 -25.71 25.02
N ALA A 218 1.97 -25.30 25.43
CA ALA A 218 0.81 -25.18 24.56
C ALA A 218 0.13 -23.84 24.83
N LEU A 219 -0.28 -23.15 23.78
CA LEU A 219 -0.89 -21.84 23.85
C LEU A 219 -2.07 -21.78 22.89
N THR A 220 -3.17 -21.21 23.38
CA THR A 220 -4.36 -20.88 22.59
C THR A 220 -4.64 -19.39 22.73
N LEU A 221 -4.79 -18.71 21.60
CA LEU A 221 -4.98 -17.26 21.56
C LEU A 221 -6.47 -16.94 21.68
N GLU A 222 -6.83 -16.19 22.73
CA GLU A 222 -8.16 -15.62 22.86
C GLU A 222 -8.38 -14.53 21.80
N GLY A 223 -9.56 -14.50 21.18
CA GLY A 223 -9.88 -13.49 20.16
C GLY A 223 -9.13 -13.65 18.83
N CYS A 224 -8.52 -14.81 18.57
CA CYS A 224 -7.75 -15.07 17.35
C CYS A 224 -8.47 -14.62 16.07
N THR A 225 -7.77 -13.85 15.24
CA THR A 225 -8.25 -13.32 13.95
C THR A 225 -7.79 -14.15 12.75
N GLY A 226 -6.92 -15.13 12.98
CA GLY A 226 -6.51 -16.11 11.97
C GLY A 226 -7.58 -17.18 11.71
N GLN A 227 -7.24 -18.23 10.97
CA GLN A 227 -8.19 -19.30 10.68
C GLN A 227 -8.52 -20.10 11.95
N ARG A 228 -9.78 -20.07 12.37
CA ARG A 228 -10.27 -20.78 13.57
C ARG A 228 -9.96 -22.27 13.52
N ASP A 229 -9.71 -22.85 14.69
CA ASP A 229 -9.41 -24.28 14.88
C ASP A 229 -8.18 -24.78 14.11
N THR A 230 -7.28 -23.88 13.71
CA THR A 230 -6.01 -24.22 13.07
C THR A 230 -4.81 -23.78 13.92
N ARG A 231 -3.61 -24.06 13.39
CA ARG A 231 -2.33 -23.60 13.95
C ARG A 231 -2.15 -22.09 13.95
N ASP A 232 -3.06 -21.32 13.36
CA ASP A 232 -3.08 -19.86 13.48
C ASP A 232 -3.54 -19.41 14.88
N CYS A 233 -4.35 -20.22 15.57
CA CYS A 233 -4.99 -19.85 16.83
C CYS A 233 -4.58 -20.72 18.02
N SER A 234 -4.17 -21.96 17.79
CA SER A 234 -3.74 -22.87 18.86
C SER A 234 -2.52 -23.70 18.45
N ARG A 235 -1.51 -23.74 19.31
CA ARG A 235 -0.29 -24.53 19.09
C ARG A 235 0.13 -25.28 20.34
N ARG A 236 0.68 -26.46 20.12
CA ARG A 236 1.43 -27.23 21.11
C ARG A 236 2.80 -27.51 20.52
N ALA A 237 3.85 -27.19 21.28
CA ALA A 237 5.21 -27.47 20.88
C ALA A 237 5.44 -28.99 20.76
N ALA A 238 6.19 -29.40 19.74
CA ALA A 238 6.51 -30.80 19.50
C ALA A 238 7.88 -30.94 18.83
N ALA A 239 8.79 -31.65 19.50
CA ALA A 239 10.16 -31.90 19.04
C ALA A 239 10.91 -30.59 18.68
N TRP A 240 11.10 -30.30 17.39
CA TRP A 240 11.81 -29.11 16.92
C TRP A 240 10.87 -27.93 16.61
N ASP A 241 9.57 -28.19 16.55
CA ASP A 241 8.51 -27.21 16.28
C ASP A 241 8.07 -26.58 17.61
N VAL A 242 8.85 -25.60 18.06
CA VAL A 242 8.63 -24.87 19.30
C VAL A 242 7.61 -23.74 19.12
N LEU A 243 7.03 -23.26 20.21
CA LEU A 243 6.29 -21.99 20.18
C LEU A 243 7.26 -20.85 19.79
N PRO A 244 6.84 -19.86 18.98
CA PRO A 244 7.66 -18.69 18.74
C PRO A 244 8.00 -17.99 20.07
N ALA A 245 9.19 -17.42 20.16
CA ALA A 245 9.75 -16.94 21.43
C ALA A 245 9.28 -15.54 21.85
N VAL A 246 8.52 -14.86 21.00
CA VAL A 246 8.24 -13.41 21.12
C VAL A 246 6.76 -13.14 20.91
N TYR A 247 6.15 -12.39 21.83
CA TYR A 247 4.90 -11.69 21.60
C TYR A 247 5.17 -10.31 20.99
N SER A 248 4.30 -9.86 20.10
CA SER A 248 4.37 -8.52 19.51
C SER A 248 2.97 -8.05 19.09
N ALA A 249 2.89 -6.92 18.40
CA ALA A 249 1.65 -6.31 17.95
C ALA A 249 1.62 -6.07 16.43
N TRP A 250 0.43 -6.23 15.87
CA TRP A 250 0.07 -5.83 14.51
C TRP A 250 -1.34 -5.23 14.55
N LEU A 251 -1.43 -3.95 14.19
CA LEU A 251 -2.65 -3.18 14.08
C LEU A 251 -3.01 -2.93 12.62
N ARG A 252 -4.29 -3.07 12.30
CA ARG A 252 -4.88 -2.71 11.00
C ARG A 252 -5.97 -1.66 11.23
N SER A 253 -6.04 -0.64 10.38
CA SER A 253 -7.17 0.30 10.40
C SER A 253 -8.47 -0.45 10.06
N ARG A 254 -9.58 -0.06 10.69
CA ARG A 254 -10.91 -0.57 10.31
C ARG A 254 -11.46 0.10 9.07
N ASP A 255 -11.11 1.37 8.88
CA ASP A 255 -11.51 2.13 7.71
C ASP A 255 -10.51 1.91 6.58
N ALA A 256 -11.05 1.64 5.39
CA ALA A 256 -10.28 1.50 4.16
C ALA A 256 -10.38 2.79 3.35
N PHE A 257 -9.36 3.06 2.56
CA PHE A 257 -9.36 4.19 1.64
C PHE A 257 -8.63 3.87 0.35
N ARG A 258 -8.94 4.60 -0.71
CA ARG A 258 -8.25 4.49 -1.99
C ARG A 258 -7.76 5.84 -2.43
N PHE A 259 -6.47 5.92 -2.78
CA PHE A 259 -5.73 7.12 -3.14
C PHE A 259 -5.74 8.19 -2.04
N GLY A 260 -4.64 8.91 -1.88
CA GLY A 260 -4.52 9.86 -0.78
C GLY A 260 -3.07 10.23 -0.51
N ARG A 261 -2.89 11.22 0.37
CA ARG A 261 -1.63 11.43 1.06
C ARG A 261 -1.74 10.87 2.46
N VAL A 262 -0.83 10.00 2.84
CA VAL A 262 -0.70 9.44 4.19
C VAL A 262 0.60 9.94 4.77
N GLU A 263 0.55 10.46 5.99
CA GLU A 263 1.74 10.79 6.77
C GLU A 263 1.63 10.14 8.15
N VAL A 264 2.74 9.52 8.57
CA VAL A 264 2.86 8.86 9.87
C VAL A 264 4.09 9.39 10.56
N ARG A 265 3.92 10.09 11.69
CA ARG A 265 5.05 10.52 12.52
C ARG A 265 5.39 9.42 13.52
N ALA A 266 6.51 8.75 13.31
CA ALA A 266 6.92 7.62 14.11
C ALA A 266 8.41 7.63 14.45
N LYS A 267 8.75 7.03 15.59
CA LYS A 267 10.10 6.62 15.96
C LYS A 267 10.17 5.11 15.90
N LEU A 268 11.04 4.59 15.04
CA LEU A 268 11.15 3.16 14.76
C LEU A 268 11.96 2.45 15.87
N ALA A 269 11.66 1.18 16.10
CA ALA A 269 12.30 0.36 17.12
C ALA A 269 13.70 -0.10 16.69
N VAL A 270 14.66 -0.01 17.60
CA VAL A 270 16.01 -0.60 17.45
C VAL A 270 16.11 -1.92 18.20
N GLY A 271 16.86 -2.87 17.65
CA GLY A 271 17.13 -4.16 18.27
C GLY A 271 17.42 -5.22 17.23
N ASP A 272 18.26 -6.20 17.58
CA ASP A 272 18.63 -7.24 16.63
C ASP A 272 17.40 -8.06 16.25
N TRP A 273 17.22 -8.26 14.95
CA TRP A 273 16.16 -9.06 14.34
C TRP A 273 14.75 -8.49 14.52
N ILE A 274 14.61 -7.26 15.00
CA ILE A 274 13.36 -6.50 14.94
C ILE A 274 13.16 -5.97 13.52
N LEU A 275 11.93 -6.02 13.03
CA LEU A 275 11.55 -5.46 11.74
C LEU A 275 10.35 -4.53 11.92
N ASN A 276 10.55 -3.27 11.57
CA ASN A 276 9.54 -2.22 11.62
C ASN A 276 8.79 -2.17 10.30
N HIS A 277 7.46 -2.19 10.33
CA HIS A 277 6.66 -2.11 9.11
C HIS A 277 5.44 -1.20 9.28
N ILE A 278 5.34 -0.17 8.45
CA ILE A 278 4.17 0.69 8.28
C ILE A 278 3.81 0.66 6.79
N TRP A 279 2.63 0.16 6.45
CA TRP A 279 2.26 -0.05 5.04
C TRP A 279 0.76 0.03 4.78
N LEU A 280 0.43 0.31 3.53
CA LEU A 280 -0.92 0.13 3.00
C LEU A 280 -1.04 -1.26 2.40
N GLN A 281 -2.15 -1.94 2.65
CA GLN A 281 -2.43 -3.27 2.08
C GLN A 281 -3.87 -3.37 1.61
N ARG A 282 -4.06 -4.03 0.46
CA ARG A 282 -5.36 -4.27 -0.15
C ARG A 282 -6.39 -4.88 0.81
N ALA A 283 -7.61 -4.36 0.80
CA ALA A 283 -8.67 -4.73 1.73
C ALA A 283 -9.29 -6.13 1.51
N ASP A 284 -9.26 -6.62 0.28
CA ASP A 284 -9.79 -7.93 -0.15
C ASP A 284 -8.72 -9.04 -0.14
N ALA A 285 -7.56 -8.82 0.50
CA ALA A 285 -6.47 -9.78 0.57
C ALA A 285 -6.80 -11.04 1.40
N ALA A 286 -8.08 -11.37 1.59
CA ALA A 286 -8.54 -12.64 2.09
C ALA A 286 -7.98 -13.75 1.19
N LEU A 287 -6.97 -14.46 1.71
CA LEU A 287 -6.83 -15.91 1.90
C LEU A 287 -7.70 -16.87 1.04
N GLU A 288 -8.20 -16.49 -0.13
CA GLU A 288 -8.73 -17.45 -1.09
C GLU A 288 -7.54 -18.25 -1.63
N GLU A 289 -7.64 -19.57 -1.48
CA GLU A 289 -6.67 -20.53 -1.94
C GLU A 289 -6.57 -20.41 -3.48
N GLY A 290 -5.47 -19.79 -3.95
CA GLY A 290 -5.13 -19.74 -5.37
C GLY A 290 -5.17 -18.36 -6.06
N VAL A 291 -5.68 -17.29 -5.44
CA VAL A 291 -5.59 -15.94 -6.03
C VAL A 291 -5.19 -14.93 -4.96
N GLN A 292 -3.91 -14.54 -4.96
CA GLN A 292 -3.40 -13.50 -4.07
C GLN A 292 -2.63 -12.46 -4.89
N GLU A 293 -3.36 -11.59 -5.58
CA GLU A 293 -2.80 -10.30 -5.94
C GLU A 293 -2.60 -9.52 -4.63
N THR A 294 -1.43 -9.69 -4.01
CA THR A 294 -1.07 -8.89 -2.84
C THR A 294 -0.43 -7.60 -3.33
N ALA A 295 -0.90 -6.47 -2.85
CA ALA A 295 -0.31 -5.19 -3.16
C ALA A 295 -0.03 -4.49 -1.83
N ARG A 296 1.24 -4.14 -1.60
CA ARG A 296 1.68 -3.41 -0.42
C ARG A 296 2.41 -2.16 -0.83
N VAL A 297 2.08 -1.04 -0.19
CA VAL A 297 2.83 0.22 -0.28
C VAL A 297 3.45 0.48 1.08
N SER A 298 4.74 0.20 1.22
CA SER A 298 5.48 0.35 2.47
C SER A 298 5.95 1.80 2.62
N LEU A 299 5.44 2.51 3.62
CA LEU A 299 5.92 3.84 4.01
C LEU A 299 7.25 3.73 4.77
N ALA A 300 7.32 2.74 5.66
CA ALA A 300 8.52 2.41 6.40
C ALA A 300 8.69 0.89 6.46
N PHE A 301 9.85 0.41 6.02
CA PHE A 301 10.28 -0.98 6.17
C PHE A 301 11.74 -0.97 6.59
N LEU A 302 12.02 -1.34 7.84
CA LEU A 302 13.34 -1.15 8.45
C LEU A 302 13.73 -2.31 9.37
N ARG A 303 14.91 -2.87 9.12
CA ARG A 303 15.58 -3.81 10.03
C ARG A 303 16.15 -3.03 11.21
N GLY A 304 15.69 -3.31 12.42
CA GLY A 304 16.06 -2.58 13.64
C GLY A 304 17.49 -2.83 14.14
N ASN A 305 18.24 -3.76 13.54
CA ASN A 305 19.62 -4.02 13.93
C ASN A 305 20.49 -2.76 13.73
N ALA A 306 21.06 -2.22 14.81
CA ALA A 306 21.91 -1.02 14.74
C ALA A 306 23.17 -1.21 13.88
N ASN A 307 23.71 -2.44 13.83
CA ASN A 307 24.87 -2.79 13.02
C ASN A 307 24.60 -4.14 12.35
N LEU A 308 23.88 -4.12 11.23
CA LEU A 308 23.65 -5.28 10.37
C LEU A 308 24.30 -5.02 9.02
N THR A 309 25.22 -5.90 8.65
CA THR A 309 26.06 -5.73 7.46
C THR A 309 26.15 -7.03 6.68
N TRP A 310 26.30 -6.89 5.37
CA TRP A 310 26.84 -7.95 4.52
C TRP A 310 28.31 -8.22 4.84
N ASP A 311 28.83 -9.35 4.36
CA ASP A 311 30.25 -9.72 4.49
C ASP A 311 31.21 -8.68 3.89
N ASN A 312 30.77 -7.90 2.90
CA ASN A 312 31.55 -6.81 2.30
C ASN A 312 31.50 -5.49 3.11
N GLY A 313 30.82 -5.47 4.27
CA GLY A 313 30.69 -4.30 5.14
C GLY A 313 29.53 -3.36 4.80
N THR A 314 28.77 -3.61 3.72
CA THR A 314 27.61 -2.78 3.38
C THR A 314 26.52 -2.92 4.45
N ALA A 315 26.16 -1.80 5.07
CA ALA A 315 25.08 -1.74 6.06
C ALA A 315 23.71 -1.92 5.42
N ILE A 316 22.84 -2.68 6.08
CA ILE A 316 21.43 -2.93 5.70
C ILE A 316 20.47 -2.89 6.90
N GLY A 317 20.99 -2.49 8.07
CA GLY A 317 20.26 -2.40 9.33
C GLY A 317 19.53 -1.07 9.51
N ALA A 318 19.53 -0.56 10.73
CA ALA A 318 18.74 0.59 11.15
C ALA A 318 19.13 1.93 10.47
N SER A 319 20.24 1.98 9.72
CA SER A 319 20.63 3.12 8.89
C SER A 319 20.09 3.07 7.45
N ARG A 320 19.38 2.00 7.06
CA ARG A 320 18.85 1.79 5.70
C ARG A 320 17.36 1.50 5.71
N LEU A 321 16.56 2.51 5.39
CA LEU A 321 15.11 2.40 5.27
C LEU A 321 14.73 2.03 3.84
N SER A 322 13.74 1.16 3.67
CA SER A 322 13.33 0.66 2.35
C SER A 322 11.83 0.95 2.07
N PRO A 323 11.42 2.21 1.86
CA PRO A 323 10.08 2.48 1.31
C PRO A 323 9.92 1.84 -0.07
N GLY A 324 8.70 1.52 -0.45
CA GLY A 324 8.47 0.97 -1.78
C GLY A 324 7.16 0.24 -1.96
N VAL A 325 7.03 -0.38 -3.12
CA VAL A 325 5.88 -1.17 -3.49
C VAL A 325 6.28 -2.63 -3.64
N VAL A 326 5.48 -3.53 -3.07
CA VAL A 326 5.59 -4.96 -3.31
C VAL A 326 4.29 -5.46 -3.94
N LEU A 327 4.42 -6.04 -5.14
CA LEU A 327 3.31 -6.66 -5.87
C LEU A 327 3.51 -8.19 -5.88
N GLY A 328 2.58 -8.94 -5.29
CA GLY A 328 2.54 -10.40 -5.34
C GLY A 328 1.72 -10.90 -6.53
N TYR A 329 2.13 -12.04 -7.09
CA TYR A 329 1.54 -12.61 -8.31
C TYR A 329 0.52 -13.71 -8.05
N CYS A 330 -0.43 -13.88 -8.98
CA CYS A 330 -1.30 -15.05 -9.02
C CYS A 330 -0.50 -16.32 -9.36
N TYR A 331 -0.82 -17.43 -8.70
CA TYR A 331 -0.33 -18.80 -8.94
C TYR A 331 1.20 -19.06 -8.81
N ARG A 332 2.07 -18.06 -8.93
CA ARG A 332 3.52 -18.18 -8.69
C ARG A 332 3.91 -17.44 -7.42
N LYS A 333 4.61 -18.12 -6.51
CA LYS A 333 5.15 -17.58 -5.24
C LYS A 333 6.32 -16.59 -5.46
N LEU A 334 6.18 -15.64 -6.37
CA LEU A 334 7.17 -14.59 -6.59
C LEU A 334 6.51 -13.25 -6.17
N ALA A 335 7.31 -12.23 -5.90
CA ALA A 335 6.83 -10.87 -5.71
C ALA A 335 7.76 -9.91 -6.45
N LEU A 336 7.22 -8.85 -7.05
CA LEU A 336 7.99 -7.74 -7.57
C LEU A 336 8.17 -6.71 -6.45
N GLY A 337 9.39 -6.61 -5.93
CA GLY A 337 9.77 -5.52 -5.05
C GLY A 337 10.30 -4.33 -5.86
N MET A 338 9.65 -3.18 -5.72
CA MET A 338 10.09 -1.88 -6.22
C MET A 338 10.39 -0.98 -5.01
N GLU A 339 11.45 -1.35 -4.29
CA GLU A 339 11.90 -0.70 -3.07
C GLU A 339 13.10 0.20 -3.36
N CYS A 340 13.17 1.32 -2.65
CA CYS A 340 14.27 2.27 -2.73
C CYS A 340 14.97 2.33 -1.38
N ASP A 341 16.22 1.88 -1.31
CA ASP A 341 17.00 1.97 -0.07
C ASP A 341 17.51 3.40 0.16
N VAL A 342 17.12 3.97 1.30
CA VAL A 342 17.47 5.32 1.73
C VAL A 342 18.43 5.23 2.91
N GLU A 343 19.63 5.79 2.74
CA GLU A 343 20.61 5.93 3.80
C GLU A 343 20.27 7.14 4.67
N GLY A 344 20.25 6.95 5.99
CA GLY A 344 20.12 8.04 6.94
C GLY A 344 21.49 8.63 7.32
N ASP A 345 21.48 9.88 7.81
CA ASP A 345 22.65 10.55 8.43
C ASP A 345 22.96 10.00 9.85
N GLY A 346 22.50 8.79 10.14
CA GLY A 346 22.44 8.15 11.46
C GLY A 346 21.54 6.91 11.40
N LEU A 347 21.01 6.47 12.55
CA LEU A 347 20.00 5.43 12.57
C LEU A 347 18.60 6.06 12.48
N TRP A 348 17.75 5.53 11.60
CA TRP A 348 16.33 5.92 11.49
C TRP A 348 15.51 5.65 12.77
N THR A 349 16.09 4.92 13.71
CA THR A 349 15.52 4.58 15.01
C THR A 349 15.85 5.59 16.11
N ASP A 350 16.74 6.56 15.85
CA ASP A 350 17.22 7.47 16.88
C ASP A 350 16.19 8.56 17.25
N ASP A 351 15.41 9.01 16.27
CA ASP A 351 14.44 10.10 16.43
C ASP A 351 13.08 9.81 15.78
N PHE A 352 12.13 10.71 16.00
CA PHE A 352 10.86 10.69 15.28
C PHE A 352 11.03 11.29 13.89
N HIS A 353 10.51 10.59 12.89
CA HIS A 353 10.46 11.04 11.51
C HIS A 353 9.01 11.02 11.00
N VAL A 354 8.72 11.81 9.98
CA VAL A 354 7.45 11.77 9.26
C VAL A 354 7.63 10.94 8.00
N PHE A 355 7.07 9.73 7.99
CA PHE A 355 7.05 8.86 6.83
C PHE A 355 5.79 9.14 6.01
N GLY A 356 5.96 9.51 4.75
CA GLY A 356 4.89 9.97 3.88
C GLY A 356 4.76 9.16 2.60
N VAL A 357 3.53 8.97 2.13
CA VAL A 357 3.26 8.52 0.76
C VAL A 357 2.08 9.29 0.17
N THR A 358 2.24 9.79 -1.05
CA THR A 358 1.15 10.26 -1.89
C THR A 358 0.89 9.23 -2.97
N TRP A 359 -0.26 8.57 -2.90
CA TRP A 359 -0.63 7.47 -3.78
C TRP A 359 -1.80 7.89 -4.65
N SER A 360 -1.61 7.87 -5.97
CA SER A 360 -2.59 8.26 -6.98
C SER A 360 -2.68 7.22 -8.10
N PRO A 361 -3.64 7.33 -9.03
CA PRO A 361 -3.72 6.47 -10.21
C PRO A 361 -2.50 6.49 -11.15
N GLU A 362 -1.64 7.50 -11.03
CA GLU A 362 -0.54 7.75 -12.00
C GLU A 362 0.84 7.54 -11.38
N GLU A 363 0.95 7.64 -10.06
CA GLU A 363 2.23 7.55 -9.37
C GLU A 363 2.06 7.32 -7.88
N VAL A 364 3.12 6.78 -7.28
CA VAL A 364 3.33 6.68 -5.83
C VAL A 364 4.57 7.50 -5.48
N VAL A 365 4.38 8.57 -4.71
CA VAL A 365 5.44 9.49 -4.28
C VAL A 365 5.73 9.24 -2.81
N PHE A 366 6.93 8.78 -2.49
CA PHE A 366 7.40 8.57 -1.12
C PHE A 366 8.13 9.80 -0.62
N GLY A 367 7.85 10.17 0.63
CA GLY A 367 8.48 11.31 1.28
C GLY A 367 8.89 11.02 2.71
N MET A 368 9.87 11.78 3.19
CA MET A 368 10.38 11.72 4.56
C MET A 368 10.61 13.14 5.05
N ASP A 369 10.14 13.45 6.26
CA ASP A 369 10.33 14.74 6.92
C ASP A 369 9.98 15.94 6.02
N GLY A 370 8.88 15.81 5.26
CA GLY A 370 8.37 16.84 4.36
C GLY A 370 9.05 16.92 2.98
N HIS A 371 10.02 16.05 2.68
CA HIS A 371 10.75 16.04 1.42
C HIS A 371 10.41 14.80 0.59
N GLU A 372 10.24 14.96 -0.72
CA GLU A 372 10.14 13.83 -1.66
C GLU A 372 11.49 13.10 -1.76
N ILE A 373 11.45 11.77 -1.69
CA ILE A 373 12.65 10.92 -1.76
C ILE A 373 12.65 10.07 -3.02
N TYR A 374 11.49 9.49 -3.37
CA TYR A 374 11.38 8.56 -4.48
C TYR A 374 9.97 8.60 -5.09
N THR A 375 9.89 8.64 -6.42
CA THR A 375 8.63 8.56 -7.15
C THR A 375 8.61 7.34 -8.05
N LEU A 376 7.61 6.49 -7.86
CA LEU A 376 7.32 5.32 -8.69
C LEU A 376 6.20 5.66 -9.66
N ARG A 377 6.47 5.49 -10.97
CA ARG A 377 5.47 5.62 -12.03
C ARG A 377 5.28 4.27 -12.73
N PRO A 378 4.04 3.79 -12.90
CA PRO A 378 3.78 2.65 -13.77
C PRO A 378 4.14 2.99 -15.22
N PRO A 379 4.54 1.98 -16.04
CA PRO A 379 4.63 2.12 -17.49
C PRO A 379 3.31 2.62 -18.10
N ASP A 380 3.34 3.10 -19.34
CA ASP A 380 2.13 3.60 -20.01
C ASP A 380 1.09 2.49 -20.22
N GLU A 381 1.57 1.28 -20.49
CA GLU A 381 0.80 0.04 -20.53
C GLU A 381 0.31 -0.45 -19.13
N GLY A 382 0.80 0.15 -18.05
CA GLY A 382 0.44 -0.18 -16.67
C GLY A 382 1.22 -1.36 -16.08
N PHE A 383 1.11 -1.56 -14.76
CA PHE A 383 1.83 -2.65 -14.08
C PHE A 383 1.34 -4.04 -14.48
N THR A 384 0.07 -4.19 -14.87
CA THR A 384 -0.55 -5.47 -15.23
C THR A 384 -0.11 -6.03 -16.58
N LEU A 385 0.60 -5.25 -17.40
CA LEU A 385 1.19 -5.71 -18.66
C LEU A 385 2.69 -6.05 -18.52
N LEU A 386 3.24 -5.98 -17.31
CA LEU A 386 4.54 -6.59 -17.04
C LEU A 386 4.41 -8.12 -17.24
N PRO A 387 5.42 -8.80 -17.80
CA PRO A 387 5.34 -10.23 -18.19
C PRO A 387 4.95 -11.20 -17.07
N PHE A 388 4.95 -10.71 -15.84
CA PHE A 388 4.65 -11.46 -14.63
C PHE A 388 3.14 -11.55 -14.30
N PHE A 389 2.28 -10.77 -14.99
CA PHE A 389 0.83 -10.73 -14.73
C PHE A 389 -0.03 -11.41 -15.82
N GLU A 390 0.58 -11.92 -16.90
CA GLU A 390 -0.14 -12.51 -18.06
C GLU A 390 -1.09 -13.66 -17.71
N ASP A 391 -0.84 -14.39 -16.61
CA ASP A 391 -1.62 -15.56 -16.18
C ASP A 391 -2.68 -15.26 -15.08
N CYS A 392 -2.96 -13.99 -14.75
CA CYS A 392 -3.95 -13.63 -13.71
C CYS A 392 -5.39 -13.60 -14.27
N PRO A 393 -6.32 -14.48 -13.83
CA PRO A 393 -7.68 -14.57 -14.37
C PRO A 393 -8.58 -13.38 -14.01
N ARG A 394 -8.20 -12.56 -13.02
CA ARG A 394 -8.90 -11.33 -12.63
C ARG A 394 -7.96 -10.14 -12.69
N HIS A 395 -7.77 -9.57 -13.87
CA HIS A 395 -7.01 -8.32 -13.98
C HIS A 395 -7.77 -7.18 -13.27
N ALA A 396 -7.19 -6.63 -12.21
CA ALA A 396 -7.51 -5.26 -11.84
C ALA A 396 -7.18 -4.35 -13.04
N ARG A 397 -8.13 -3.50 -13.45
CA ARG A 397 -8.01 -2.68 -14.67
C ARG A 397 -7.67 -1.25 -14.30
N GLY A 398 -6.42 -0.86 -14.55
CA GLY A 398 -5.94 0.50 -14.32
C GLY A 398 -4.43 0.59 -14.48
N LYS A 399 -3.90 1.79 -14.79
CA LYS A 399 -2.45 2.00 -15.01
C LYS A 399 -1.61 1.51 -13.82
N ILE A 400 -2.12 1.71 -12.60
CA ILE A 400 -1.43 1.36 -11.35
C ILE A 400 -1.95 0.09 -10.68
N ALA A 401 -2.87 -0.65 -11.30
CA ALA A 401 -3.39 -1.91 -10.77
C ALA A 401 -2.24 -2.90 -10.44
N PRO A 402 -2.29 -3.65 -9.31
CA PRO A 402 -3.39 -3.78 -8.36
C PRO A 402 -3.39 -2.72 -7.22
N LEU A 403 -2.63 -1.64 -7.34
CA LEU A 403 -2.65 -0.51 -6.39
C LEU A 403 -3.79 0.47 -6.65
N ASP A 404 -4.91 0.02 -7.21
CA ASP A 404 -6.08 0.84 -7.56
C ASP A 404 -7.34 0.42 -6.78
N GLN A 405 -7.15 -0.38 -5.73
CA GLN A 405 -8.17 -0.88 -4.82
C GLN A 405 -8.12 -0.17 -3.46
N GLU A 406 -9.19 -0.27 -2.65
CA GLU A 406 -9.16 0.22 -1.27
C GLU A 406 -8.14 -0.57 -0.43
N MET A 407 -7.42 0.16 0.42
CA MET A 407 -6.37 -0.37 1.28
C MET A 407 -6.60 0.02 2.74
N TYR A 408 -6.19 -0.87 3.64
CA TYR A 408 -6.06 -0.59 5.06
C TYR A 408 -4.64 -0.13 5.38
N LEU A 409 -4.52 0.79 6.33
CA LEU A 409 -3.23 1.11 6.95
C LEU A 409 -2.89 0.01 7.97
N ASN A 410 -1.68 -0.51 7.89
CA ASN A 410 -1.17 -1.54 8.78
C ASN A 410 0.11 -1.04 9.45
N ILE A 411 0.24 -1.35 10.73
CA ILE A 411 1.40 -1.04 11.56
C ILE A 411 1.73 -2.30 12.33
N ALA A 412 2.95 -2.78 12.20
CA ALA A 412 3.39 -3.94 12.92
C ALA A 412 4.86 -3.86 13.31
N LEU A 413 5.16 -4.52 14.42
CA LEU A 413 6.52 -4.78 14.84
C LEU A 413 6.77 -6.28 14.75
N HIS A 414 7.51 -6.68 13.74
CA HIS A 414 7.83 -8.08 13.49
C HIS A 414 9.18 -8.44 14.12
N VAL A 415 9.42 -9.73 14.34
CA VAL A 415 10.71 -10.25 14.77
C VAL A 415 11.09 -11.47 13.94
N GLY A 416 12.35 -11.53 13.51
CA GLY A 416 12.83 -12.61 12.65
C GLY A 416 12.05 -12.65 11.33
N GLY A 417 11.99 -13.82 10.70
CA GLY A 417 11.32 -14.00 9.40
C GLY A 417 12.13 -14.85 8.43
N SER A 418 11.48 -15.33 7.38
CA SER A 418 12.13 -16.21 6.39
C SER A 418 12.73 -15.47 5.20
N HIS A 419 12.49 -14.16 5.03
CA HIS A 419 12.95 -13.44 3.83
C HIS A 419 13.58 -12.08 4.12
N GLU A 420 13.14 -11.45 5.20
CA GLU A 420 13.39 -10.04 5.44
C GLU A 420 14.82 -9.79 5.92
N PHE A 421 15.42 -10.77 6.61
CA PHE A 421 16.84 -10.77 6.97
C PHE A 421 17.60 -11.70 6.01
N PRO A 422 18.42 -11.19 5.08
CA PRO A 422 19.08 -12.03 4.09
C PRO A 422 20.07 -13.04 4.72
N SER A 423 20.40 -14.10 3.98
CA SER A 423 21.48 -15.02 4.36
C SER A 423 22.86 -14.37 4.15
N GLY A 424 23.85 -14.69 4.97
CA GLY A 424 25.21 -14.11 4.85
C GLY A 424 25.35 -12.70 5.42
N VAL A 425 24.43 -12.31 6.30
CA VAL A 425 24.50 -11.05 7.06
C VAL A 425 24.97 -11.34 8.47
N THR A 426 25.70 -10.38 9.04
CA THR A 426 26.10 -10.42 10.45
C THR A 426 25.55 -9.20 11.18
N SER A 427 25.14 -9.39 12.43
CA SER A 427 24.82 -8.29 13.32
C SER A 427 25.85 -8.18 14.43
N ARG A 428 26.54 -7.03 14.50
CA ARG A 428 27.71 -6.83 15.37
C ARG A 428 28.77 -7.94 15.21
N GLY A 429 28.96 -8.42 13.99
CA GLY A 429 29.89 -9.52 13.67
C GLY A 429 29.39 -10.93 14.03
N LEU A 430 28.18 -11.07 14.58
CA LEU A 430 27.55 -12.36 14.85
C LEU A 430 26.66 -12.77 13.67
N PRO A 431 26.74 -14.01 13.17
CA PRO A 431 25.91 -14.44 12.05
C PRO A 431 24.43 -14.50 12.42
N LYS A 432 23.57 -14.34 11.42
CA LYS A 432 22.13 -14.61 11.53
C LYS A 432 21.88 -16.01 12.16
N PRO A 433 21.11 -16.12 13.27
CA PRO A 433 20.93 -17.38 14.01
C PRO A 433 20.18 -18.51 13.29
N TRP A 434 19.48 -18.22 12.19
CA TRP A 434 18.63 -19.19 11.50
C TRP A 434 18.85 -19.20 9.99
N ASN A 435 18.46 -20.30 9.37
CA ASN A 435 18.39 -20.44 7.92
C ASN A 435 16.92 -20.45 7.49
N ASP A 436 16.59 -19.68 6.46
CA ASP A 436 15.23 -19.45 5.97
C ASP A 436 14.49 -20.70 5.50
N LYS A 437 15.24 -21.75 5.12
CA LYS A 437 14.69 -23.01 4.63
C LYS A 437 14.73 -24.12 5.69
N ASP A 438 15.29 -23.86 6.86
CA ASP A 438 15.41 -24.86 7.92
C ASP A 438 14.09 -24.93 8.73
N PRO A 439 13.41 -26.09 8.83
CA PRO A 439 12.24 -26.25 9.69
C PRO A 439 12.51 -25.89 11.16
N LYS A 440 13.79 -25.90 11.60
CA LYS A 440 14.22 -25.54 12.95
C LYS A 440 14.50 -24.04 13.13
N ALA A 441 14.16 -23.18 12.17
CA ALA A 441 14.51 -21.76 12.21
C ALA A 441 14.08 -21.06 13.52
N ASN A 442 12.82 -21.24 13.96
CA ASN A 442 12.32 -20.68 15.22
C ASN A 442 13.09 -21.21 16.45
N LEU A 443 13.41 -22.50 16.46
CA LEU A 443 14.20 -23.12 17.53
C LEU A 443 15.62 -22.56 17.58
N ASN A 444 16.28 -22.41 16.44
CA ASN A 444 17.64 -21.87 16.37
C ASN A 444 17.66 -20.38 16.75
N PHE A 445 16.67 -19.61 16.31
CA PHE A 445 16.46 -18.23 16.76
C PHE A 445 16.34 -18.16 18.29
N TRP A 446 15.55 -19.02 18.92
CA TRP A 446 15.41 -19.06 20.38
C TRP A 446 16.69 -19.50 21.10
N LYS A 447 17.42 -20.49 20.59
CA LYS A 447 18.68 -20.97 21.20
C LYS A 447 19.71 -19.84 21.33
N GLU A 448 19.73 -18.94 20.36
CA GLU A 448 20.64 -17.80 20.34
C GLU A 448 20.08 -16.54 21.02
N LYS A 449 19.03 -16.64 21.84
CA LYS A 449 18.44 -15.50 22.55
C LYS A 449 19.42 -14.69 23.37
N ASN A 450 20.45 -15.32 23.93
CA ASN A 450 21.48 -14.61 24.69
C ASN A 450 22.36 -13.70 23.81
N GLN A 451 22.31 -13.86 22.48
CA GLN A 451 23.00 -12.96 21.54
C GLN A 451 22.15 -11.73 21.19
N TRP A 452 20.84 -11.91 20.96
CA TRP A 452 19.98 -10.85 20.44
C TRP A 452 19.08 -10.19 21.49
N LEU A 453 18.66 -10.88 22.55
CA LEU A 453 17.78 -10.31 23.57
C LEU A 453 18.44 -9.17 24.36
N PRO A 454 19.74 -9.22 24.73
CA PRO A 454 20.40 -8.11 25.42
C PRO A 454 20.47 -6.80 24.63
N THR A 455 20.15 -6.87 23.34
CA THR A 455 20.14 -5.73 22.42
C THR A 455 18.82 -4.99 22.49
N TRP A 456 17.81 -5.60 23.12
CA TRP A 456 16.50 -5.04 23.29
C TRP A 456 16.38 -4.33 24.64
N SER A 457 15.65 -3.23 24.66
CA SER A 457 15.35 -2.51 25.90
C SER A 457 13.94 -1.93 25.87
N LEU A 458 13.32 -1.80 27.05
CA LEU A 458 11.98 -1.23 27.20
C LEU A 458 11.87 0.19 26.61
N GLN A 459 12.97 0.94 26.55
CA GLN A 459 12.98 2.33 26.11
C GLN A 459 13.25 2.52 24.62
N LYS A 460 13.97 1.60 23.98
CA LYS A 460 14.45 1.76 22.59
C LYS A 460 13.90 0.72 21.61
N SER A 461 13.50 -0.44 22.10
CA SER A 461 13.02 -1.55 21.26
C SER A 461 11.51 -1.56 21.15
N GLU A 462 10.92 -0.37 21.09
CA GLU A 462 9.51 -0.15 20.86
C GLU A 462 9.34 0.84 19.72
N MET A 463 8.38 0.58 18.83
CA MET A 463 7.97 1.54 17.82
C MET A 463 6.98 2.49 18.47
N LYS A 464 7.19 3.80 18.27
CA LYS A 464 6.32 4.86 18.79
C LYS A 464 5.69 5.61 17.64
N ILE A 465 4.39 5.84 17.71
CA ILE A 465 3.68 6.64 16.71
C ILE A 465 2.99 7.79 17.42
N ASP A 466 3.34 9.00 17.02
CA ASP A 466 2.78 10.23 17.58
C ASP A 466 1.45 10.58 16.92
N TRP A 467 1.43 10.60 15.59
CA TRP A 467 0.18 10.83 14.87
C TRP A 467 0.19 10.20 13.48
N ILE A 468 -1.02 10.00 12.96
CA ILE A 468 -1.29 9.59 11.59
C ILE A 468 -2.29 10.57 10.99
N ARG A 469 -2.04 10.99 9.75
CA ARG A 469 -2.96 11.83 9.00
C ARG A 469 -3.10 11.33 7.58
N ILE A 470 -4.34 11.36 7.09
CA ILE A 470 -4.69 10.93 5.75
C ILE A 470 -5.52 12.03 5.09
N TRP A 471 -5.09 12.50 3.92
CA TRP A 471 -5.77 13.53 3.14
C TRP A 471 -6.20 13.01 1.77
N ALA A 472 -7.34 13.52 1.32
CA ALA A 472 -7.85 13.32 -0.02
C ALA A 472 -7.14 14.18 -1.08
N LEU A 473 -6.94 13.62 -2.28
CA LEU A 473 -6.23 14.26 -3.40
C LEU A 473 -7.11 15.12 -4.31
#